data_AF-A0A6B3L8F4-F1
#
_entry.id   AF-A0A6B3L8F4-F1
#
_cell.length_a   1.000
_cell.length_b   1.000
_cell.length_c   1.000
_cell.angle_alpha   90.00
_cell.angle_beta   90.00
_cell.angle_gamma   90.00
#
_symmetry.space_group_name_H-M   'P 1'
#
loop_
_entity.id
_entity.type
_entity.pdbx_description
1 polymer ?
#
loop_
_entity_poly.entity_id
_entity_poly.type
_entity_poly.pdbx_seq_one_letter_code
_entity_poly.pdbx_strand_id
1 'polypeptide(L)' 'MPTLPQLESDILALPENQRVELLNRVFKAAEPVADPSVGAAWEDEIKRRIERVDSGESKMVPAGDVFEEIDRRIG' A
#
# COMPACT_ATOMS: atom_id res chain seq x y z
N MET A 1 5.67 12.38 30.21
CA MET A 1 5.52 11.71 28.91
C MET A 1 5.91 10.25 29.12
N PRO A 2 5.10 9.28 28.67
CA PRO A 2 5.49 7.87 28.78
C PRO A 2 6.73 7.58 27.93
N THR A 3 7.56 6.62 28.35
CA THR A 3 8.71 6.17 27.55
C THR A 3 8.28 5.11 26.53
N LEU A 4 9.09 4.91 25.48
CA LEU A 4 8.82 3.86 24.48
C LEU A 4 8.66 2.47 25.11
N PRO A 5 9.53 2.01 26.05
CA PRO A 5 9.34 0.71 26.68
C PRO A 5 8.05 0.58 27.49
N GLN A 6 7.60 1.66 28.14
CA GLN A 6 6.32 1.66 28.88
C GLN A 6 5.14 1.53 27.92
N LEU A 7 5.15 2.28 26.81
CA LEU A 7 4.11 2.17 25.77
C LEU A 7 4.10 0.79 25.11
N GLU A 8 5.28 0.22 24.82
CA GLU A 8 5.39 -1.11 24.22
C GLU A 8 4.76 -2.17 25.13
N SER A 9 5.07 -2.14 26.42
CA SER A 9 4.48 -3.04 27.42
C SER A 9 2.94 -2.93 27.44
N ASP A 10 2.41 -1.71 27.47
CA ASP A 10 0.97 -1.46 27.52
C ASP A 10 0.26 -1.93 26.23
N ILE A 11 0.89 -1.71 25.06
CA ILE A 11 0.36 -2.14 23.77
C ILE A 11 0.35 -3.67 23.67
N LEU A 12 1.44 -4.33 24.06
CA LEU A 12 1.54 -5.79 23.99
C LEU A 12 0.53 -6.50 24.90
N ALA A 13 0.11 -5.87 25.99
CA ALA A 13 -0.93 -6.37 26.90
C ALA A 13 -2.35 -6.34 26.31
N LEU A 14 -2.58 -5.60 25.22
CA LEU A 14 -3.89 -5.54 24.57
C LEU A 14 -4.22 -6.83 23.80
N PRO A 15 -5.51 -7.18 23.66
CA PRO A 15 -5.97 -8.15 22.68
C PRO A 15 -5.47 -7.83 21.26
N GLU A 16 -5.22 -8.86 20.45
CA GLU A 16 -4.62 -8.72 19.12
C GLU A 16 -5.35 -7.72 18.23
N ASN A 17 -6.68 -7.77 18.18
CA ASN A 17 -7.50 -6.86 17.39
C ASN A 17 -7.30 -5.39 17.80
N GLN A 18 -7.18 -5.12 19.11
CA GLN A 18 -6.97 -3.78 19.63
C GLN A 18 -5.55 -3.28 19.36
N ARG A 19 -4.55 -4.17 19.37
CA ARG A 19 -3.18 -3.83 18.95
C ARG A 19 -3.14 -3.39 17.50
N VAL A 20 -3.73 -4.17 16.60
CA VAL A 20 -3.78 -3.87 15.16
C VAL A 20 -4.50 -2.54 14.92
N GLU A 21 -5.63 -2.31 15.58
CA GLU A 21 -6.36 -1.05 15.47
C GLU A 21 -5.54 0.16 15.97
N LEU A 22 -4.88 0.03 17.12
CA LEU A 22 -4.06 1.10 17.68
C LEU A 22 -2.86 1.42 16.79
N LEU A 23 -2.14 0.40 16.31
CA LEU A 23 -1.03 0.57 15.39
C LEU A 23 -1.48 1.29 14.12
N ASN A 24 -2.60 0.89 13.53
CA ASN A 24 -3.15 1.56 12.35
C ASN A 24 -3.46 3.05 12.59
N ARG A 25 -4.00 3.41 13.76
CA ARG A 25 -4.26 4.82 14.11
C ARG A 25 -2.96 5.61 14.31
N VAL A 26 -1.97 5.01 14.97
CA VAL A 26 -0.66 5.63 15.17
C VAL A 26 0.06 5.85 13.84
N PHE A 27 0.05 4.85 12.94
CA PHE A 27 0.62 4.99 11.61
C PHE A 27 -0.04 6.11 10.82
N LYS A 28 -1.38 6.15 10.76
CA LYS A 28 -2.11 7.23 10.07
C LYS A 28 -1.81 8.62 10.64
N ALA A 29 -1.61 8.74 11.95
CA ALA A 29 -1.26 10.02 12.57
C ALA A 29 0.20 10.42 12.32
N ALA A 30 1.08 9.44 12.10
CA ALA A 30 2.49 9.63 11.78
C ALA A 30 2.74 9.79 10.27
N GLU A 31 1.74 9.50 9.42
CA GLU A 31 1.84 9.73 7.98
C GLU A 31 2.11 11.22 7.74
N PRO A 32 3.27 11.56 7.13
CA PRO A 32 3.55 12.94 6.79
C PRO A 32 2.48 13.42 5.80
N VAL A 33 2.13 14.70 5.90
CA VAL A 33 1.28 15.34 4.89
C VAL A 33 1.93 15.09 3.54
N ALA A 34 1.24 14.33 2.68
CA ALA A 34 1.74 14.03 1.35
C ALA A 34 2.04 15.35 0.64
N ASP A 35 3.25 15.47 0.07
CA ASP A 35 3.59 16.61 -0.76
C ASP A 35 2.54 16.70 -1.88
N PRO A 36 1.80 17.83 -2.00
CA PRO A 36 0.76 17.97 -3.02
C PRO A 36 1.26 17.71 -4.44
N SER A 37 2.56 17.92 -4.70
CA SER A 37 3.19 17.62 -5.99
C SER A 37 3.24 16.12 -6.31
N VAL A 38 3.26 15.25 -5.29
CA VAL A 38 3.22 13.79 -5.48
C VAL A 38 1.90 13.38 -6.11
N GLY A 39 0.78 13.96 -5.66
CA GLY A 39 -0.54 13.71 -6.26
C GLY A 39 -0.58 14.08 -7.75
N ALA A 40 -0.12 15.28 -8.10
CA ALA A 40 -0.04 15.73 -9.49
C ALA A 40 0.90 14.84 -10.33
N ALA A 41 2.07 14.48 -9.80
CA ALA A 41 3.01 13.60 -10.49
C ALA A 41 2.43 12.19 -10.73
N TRP A 42 1.62 11.67 -9.81
CA TRP A 42 0.89 10.41 -9.98
C TRP A 42 -0.19 10.51 -11.06
N GLU A 43 -0.97 11.60 -11.08
CA GLU A 43 -1.96 11.83 -12.14
C GLU A 43 -1.33 11.85 -13.53
N ASP A 44 -0.19 12.52 -13.67
CA ASP A 44 0.56 12.58 -14.93
C ASP A 44 1.11 11.21 -15.32
N GLU A 45 1.59 10.41 -14.36
CA GLU A 45 2.02 9.03 -14.60
C GLU A 45 0.87 8.16 -15.11
N ILE A 46 -0.30 8.27 -14.48
CA ILE A 46 -1.46 7.46 -14.82
C ILE A 46 -1.89 7.76 -16.26
N LYS A 47 -2.01 9.04 -16.62
CA LYS A 47 -2.35 9.46 -17.99
C LYS A 47 -1.34 8.93 -18.99
N ARG A 48 -0.04 9.12 -18.74
CA ARG A 48 1.04 8.61 -19.59
C ARG A 48 0.98 7.10 -19.76
N ARG A 49 0.71 6.33 -18.71
CA ARG A 49 0.62 4.87 -18.79
C ARG A 49 -0.58 4.41 -19.62
N ILE A 50 -1.73 5.08 -19.48
CA ILE A 50 -2.91 4.81 -20.29
C ILE A 50 -2.58 5.05 -21.77
N GLU A 51 -2.00 6.21 -22.11
CA GLU A 51 -1.63 6.53 -23.50
C GLU A 51 -0.69 5.49 -24.11
N ARG A 52 0.30 5.00 -23.35
CA ARG A 52 1.22 3.95 -23.81
C ARG A 52 0.54 2.60 -24.02
N VAL A 53 -0.49 2.29 -23.23
CA VAL A 53 -1.31 1.09 -23.44
C VAL A 53 -2.15 1.26 -24.70
N ASP A 54 -2.82 2.40 -24.86
CA ASP A 54 -3.69 2.70 -26.00
C ASP A 54 -2.91 2.79 -27.31
N SER A 55 -1.66 3.28 -27.28
CA SER A 55 -0.78 3.35 -28.45
C SER A 55 -0.11 2.00 -28.79
N GLY A 56 -0.27 0.98 -27.95
CA GLY A 56 0.37 -0.33 -28.12
C GLY A 56 1.86 -0.36 -27.79
N GLU A 57 2.41 0.70 -27.19
CA GLU A 57 3.80 0.76 -26.73
C GLU A 57 4.06 -0.07 -25.47
N SER A 58 3.01 -0.40 -24.72
CA SER A 58 3.09 -1.24 -23.53
C SER A 58 2.98 -2.72 -23.89
N LYS A 59 3.94 -3.53 -23.43
CA LYS A 59 3.86 -4.99 -23.52
C LYS A 59 2.80 -5.50 -22.52
N MET A 60 1.64 -5.86 -23.05
CA MET A 60 0.55 -6.46 -22.27
C MET A 60 0.74 -7.98 -22.14
N VAL A 61 0.24 -8.54 -21.05
CA VAL A 61 0.14 -10.00 -20.86
C VAL A 61 -1.35 -10.35 -20.87
N PRO A 62 -1.77 -11.38 -21.63
CA PRO A 62 -3.14 -11.88 -21.57
C PRO A 62 -3.53 -12.23 -20.14
N ALA A 63 -4.76 -11.88 -19.73
CA ALA A 63 -5.22 -12.14 -18.38
C ALA A 63 -5.23 -13.65 -18.06
N GLY A 64 -5.55 -14.51 -19.03
CA GLY A 64 -5.51 -15.97 -18.87
C GLY A 64 -4.14 -16.47 -18.41
N ASP A 65 -3.07 -16.05 -19.10
CA ASP A 65 -1.69 -16.40 -18.77
C ASP A 65 -1.32 -15.98 -17.34
N VAL A 66 -1.83 -14.85 -16.87
CA VAL A 66 -1.61 -14.37 -15.49
C VAL A 66 -2.31 -15.29 -14.48
N PHE A 67 -3.56 -15.65 -14.73
CA PHE A 67 -4.31 -16.53 -13.82
C PHE A 67 -3.72 -17.94 -13.78
N GLU A 68 -3.33 -18.51 -14.93
CA GLU A 68 -2.65 -19.80 -14.99
C GLU A 68 -1.35 -19.82 -14.17
N GLU A 69 -0.58 -18.72 -14.22
CA GLU A 69 0.64 -18.60 -13.41
C GLU A 69 0.37 -18.48 -11.92
N ILE A 70 -0.70 -17.79 -11.52
CA ILE A 70 -1.13 -17.70 -10.12
C ILE A 70 -1.54 -19.09 -9.61
N ASP A 71 -2.35 -19.82 -10.38
CA ASP A 71 -2.80 -21.16 -10.03
C ASP A 71 -1.62 -22.11 -9.87
N ARG A 72 -0.60 -22.03 -10.74
CA ARG A 72 0.63 -22.83 -10.60
C ARG A 72 1.42 -22.57 -9.31
N ARG A 73 1.36 -21.35 -8.76
CA ARG A 73 2.17 -20.95 -7.59
C ARG A 73 1.48 -21.19 -6.26
N ILE A 74 0.15 -21.12 -6.25
CA ILE A 74 -0.65 -21.07 -5.01
C ILE A 74 -1.66 -22.21 -4.92
N GLY A 75 -2.02 -22.85 -6.04
CA GLY A 75 -2.82 -24.08 -6.09
C GLY A 75 -2.01 -25.34 -5.77
#